data_AF-A0A1H7VWT6-F1
#
_entry.id   AF-A0A1H7VWT6-F1
#
_cell.length_a   1.000
_cell.length_b   1.000
_cell.length_c   1.000
_cell.angle_alpha   90.00
_cell.angle_beta   90.00
_cell.angle_gamma   90.00
#
_symmetry.space_group_name_H-M   'P 1'
#
loop_
_entity.id
_entity.type
_entity.pdbx_description
1 polymer ?
#
loop_
_entity_poly.entity_id
_entity_poly.type
_entity_poly.pdbx_seq_one_letter_code
_entity_poly.pdbx_strand_id
1 'polypeptide(L)'
;MYPKNFDVKTAQLMLFGMLLMDGSDAAVLHAIAARRAGASWGEMQDTVNLCFLFRGMSAANKGAEIMGNIAHREVTEAATKNGASA
;
A
#
# COMPACT_ATOMS: atom_id res chain seq x y z
N MET A 1 11.11 7.62 -12.54
CA MET A 1 12.43 7.90 -11.95
C MET A 1 12.25 8.04 -10.45
N TYR A 2 12.97 7.29 -9.61
CA TYR A 2 12.89 7.47 -8.16
C TYR A 2 13.71 8.70 -7.72
N PRO A 3 13.29 9.44 -6.67
CA PRO A 3 14.07 10.54 -6.12
C PRO A 3 15.44 10.04 -5.65
N LYS A 4 16.50 10.82 -5.85
CA LYS A 4 17.86 10.45 -5.37
C LYS A 4 17.98 10.40 -3.85
N ASN A 5 17.11 11.11 -3.15
CA ASN A 5 17.19 11.34 -1.70
C ASN A 5 16.21 10.48 -0.89
N PHE A 6 15.40 9.66 -1.55
CA PHE A 6 14.44 8.77 -0.88
C PHE A 6 14.66 7.36 -1.38
N ASP A 7 14.67 6.40 -0.46
CA ASP A 7 14.62 4.99 -0.84
C ASP A 7 13.27 4.66 -1.50
N VAL A 8 13.23 3.51 -2.18
CA VAL A 8 12.03 3.09 -2.93
C VAL A 8 10.83 2.94 -2.00
N LYS A 9 11.02 2.39 -0.79
CA LYS A 9 9.96 2.18 0.20
C LYS A 9 9.31 3.51 0.59
N THR A 10 10.12 4.49 1.00
CA THR A 10 9.68 5.81 1.42
C THR A 10 8.99 6.54 0.28
N ALA A 11 9.56 6.50 -0.93
CA ALA A 11 8.94 7.09 -2.11
C ALA A 11 7.56 6.48 -2.41
N GLN A 12 7.42 5.16 -2.32
CA GLN A 12 6.16 4.48 -2.59
C GLN A 12 5.10 4.71 -1.50
N LEU A 13 5.49 4.78 -0.23
CA LEU A 13 4.59 5.16 0.86
C LEU A 13 4.06 6.60 0.68
N MET A 14 4.93 7.54 0.31
CA MET A 14 4.51 8.90 0.00
C MET A 14 3.54 8.94 -1.17
N LEU A 15 3.83 8.24 -2.28
CA LEU A 15 2.94 8.20 -3.45
C LEU A 15 1.62 7.51 -3.13
N PHE A 16 1.63 6.45 -2.34
CA PHE A 16 0.40 5.82 -1.82
C PHE A 16 -0.44 6.83 -1.06
N GLY A 17 0.15 7.54 -0.08
CA GLY A 17 -0.56 8.55 0.69
C GLY A 17 -1.08 9.71 -0.18
N MET A 18 -0.26 10.27 -1.07
CA MET A 18 -0.64 11.36 -1.97
C MET A 18 -1.83 10.99 -2.87
N LEU A 19 -1.81 9.79 -3.44
CA LEU A 19 -2.90 9.34 -4.32
C LEU A 19 -4.13 8.91 -3.53
N LEU A 20 -3.98 8.37 -2.32
CA LEU A 20 -5.10 8.10 -1.42
C LEU A 20 -5.79 9.40 -0.99
N MET A 21 -5.01 10.44 -0.73
CA MET A 21 -5.49 11.80 -0.47
C MET A 21 -6.29 12.36 -1.64
N ASP A 22 -5.81 12.17 -2.87
CA ASP A 22 -6.48 12.56 -4.12
C ASP A 22 -7.71 11.70 -4.45
N GLY A 23 -7.89 10.55 -3.77
CA GLY A 23 -8.94 9.58 -4.10
C GLY A 23 -8.69 8.81 -5.40
N SER A 24 -7.44 8.80 -5.86
CA SER A 24 -7.03 8.17 -7.11
C SER A 24 -6.95 6.65 -6.98
N ASP A 25 -7.52 5.94 -7.96
CA ASP A 25 -7.42 4.47 -8.05
C ASP A 25 -5.98 3.99 -8.22
N ALA A 26 -5.07 4.85 -8.68
CA ALA A 26 -3.65 4.53 -8.78
C ALA A 26 -2.99 4.28 -7.41
N ALA A 27 -3.61 4.69 -6.30
CA ALA A 27 -3.10 4.45 -4.94
C ALA A 27 -2.78 2.97 -4.69
N VAL A 28 -3.57 2.05 -5.26
CA VAL A 28 -3.35 0.60 -5.11
C VAL A 28 -2.00 0.15 -5.68
N LEU A 29 -1.56 0.74 -6.79
CA LEU A 29 -0.31 0.35 -7.45
C LEU A 29 0.90 0.73 -6.60
N HIS A 30 0.84 1.91 -5.98
CA HIS A 30 1.88 2.40 -5.10
C HIS A 30 1.88 1.70 -3.74
N ALA A 31 0.71 1.30 -3.23
CA ALA A 31 0.60 0.43 -2.06
C ALA A 31 1.26 -0.94 -2.28
N ILE A 32 0.99 -1.58 -3.43
CA ILE A 32 1.64 -2.85 -3.82
C ILE A 32 3.15 -2.67 -3.96
N ALA A 33 3.58 -1.58 -4.61
CA ALA A 33 5.00 -1.29 -4.79
C ALA A 33 5.71 -1.05 -3.43
N ALA A 34 5.06 -0.36 -2.49
CA ALA A 34 5.57 -0.17 -1.13
C ALA A 34 5.75 -1.52 -0.41
N ARG A 35 4.75 -2.41 -0.48
CA ARG A 35 4.83 -3.78 0.09
C ARG A 35 5.98 -4.57 -0.50
N ARG A 36 6.13 -4.57 -1.83
CA ARG A 36 7.25 -5.23 -2.52
C ARG A 36 8.62 -4.63 -2.17
N ALA A 37 8.66 -3.33 -1.84
CA ALA A 37 9.85 -2.64 -1.34
C ALA A 37 10.09 -2.86 0.16
N GLY A 38 9.30 -3.70 0.83
CA GLY A 38 9.49 -4.09 2.23
C GLY A 38 8.75 -3.22 3.24
N ALA A 39 7.79 -2.39 2.84
CA ALA A 39 6.94 -1.68 3.79
C ALA A 39 6.15 -2.68 4.65
N SER A 40 6.21 -2.52 5.97
CA SER A 40 5.39 -3.26 6.93
C SER A 40 3.92 -2.84 6.86
N TRP A 41 3.02 -3.68 7.37
CA TRP A 41 1.61 -3.31 7.51
C TRP A 41 1.40 -2.11 8.45
N GLY A 42 2.28 -1.94 9.44
CA GLY A 42 2.28 -0.76 10.32
C GLY A 42 2.56 0.52 9.54
N GLU A 43 3.61 0.57 8.72
CA GLU A 43 3.93 1.75 7.89
C GLU A 43 2.81 2.07 6.88
N MET A 44 2.14 1.05 6.35
CA MET A 44 0.97 1.22 5.49
C MET A 44 -0.20 1.86 6.26
N GLN A 45 -0.51 1.35 7.46
CA GLN A 45 -1.57 1.88 8.31
C GLN A 45 -1.26 3.29 8.80
N ASP A 46 -0.02 3.59 9.16
CA ASP A 46 0.42 4.94 9.55
C ASP A 46 0.23 5.93 8.40
N THR A 47 0.52 5.51 7.16
CA THR A 47 0.25 6.32 5.96
C THR A 47 -1.25 6.60 5.80
N VAL A 48 -2.11 5.60 6.00
CA VAL A 48 -3.58 5.77 5.96
C VAL A 48 -4.05 6.69 7.10
N ASN A 49 -3.50 6.55 8.30
CA ASN A 49 -3.82 7.39 9.46
C ASN A 49 -3.49 8.87 9.18
N LEU A 50 -2.36 9.15 8.53
CA LEU A 50 -2.02 10.51 8.10
C LEU A 50 -3.03 11.06 7.09
N CYS A 51 -3.48 10.24 6.13
CA CYS A 51 -4.49 10.65 5.15
C CYS A 51 -5.87 10.88 5.81
N PHE A 52 -6.21 10.08 6.82
CA PHE A 52 -7.45 10.24 7.60
C PHE A 52 -7.56 11.63 8.24
N LEU A 53 -6.45 12.23 8.67
CA LEU A 53 -6.45 13.58 9.27
C LEU A 53 -7.06 14.65 8.34
N PHE A 54 -6.99 14.45 7.03
CA PHE A 54 -7.46 15.42 6.03
C PHE A 54 -8.71 14.97 5.26
N ARG A 55 -8.93 13.66 5.12
CA ARG A 55 -10.02 13.07 4.31
C ARG A 55 -11.05 12.31 5.14
N GLY A 56 -10.84 12.18 6.44
CA GLY A 56 -11.70 11.48 7.38
C GLY A 56 -11.94 10.03 6.98
N MET A 57 -13.16 9.54 7.26
CA MET A 57 -13.56 8.15 7.03
C MET A 57 -13.41 7.68 5.58
N SER A 58 -13.43 8.59 4.61
CA SER A 58 -13.25 8.23 3.20
C SER A 58 -11.86 7.64 2.95
N ALA A 59 -10.80 8.24 3.52
CA ALA A 59 -9.45 7.69 3.42
C ALA A 59 -9.27 6.43 4.27
N ALA A 60 -9.84 6.39 5.48
CA ALA A 60 -9.75 5.21 6.34
C ALA A 60 -10.37 3.97 5.69
N ASN A 61 -11.60 4.10 5.17
CA ASN A 61 -12.31 2.99 4.54
C ASN A 61 -11.59 2.52 3.27
N LYS A 62 -11.19 3.46 2.40
CA LYS A 62 -10.50 3.11 1.15
C LYS A 62 -9.12 2.51 1.41
N GLY A 63 -8.38 3.04 2.40
CA GLY A 63 -7.10 2.51 2.83
C GLY A 63 -7.23 1.07 3.36
N ALA A 64 -8.21 0.82 4.23
CA ALA A 64 -8.49 -0.52 4.75
C ALA A 64 -8.86 -1.51 3.64
N GLU A 65 -9.70 -1.10 2.69
CA GLU A 65 -10.07 -1.90 1.51
C GLU A 65 -8.82 -2.28 0.68
N ILE A 66 -8.00 -1.29 0.32
CA ILE A 66 -6.78 -1.50 -0.47
C ILE A 66 -5.85 -2.48 0.26
N MET A 67 -5.57 -2.26 1.54
CA MET A 67 -4.67 -3.12 2.30
C MET A 67 -5.21 -4.54 2.46
N GLY A 68 -6.51 -4.70 2.74
CA GLY A 68 -7.15 -6.02 2.83
C GLY A 68 -7.04 -6.81 1.53
N ASN A 69 -7.27 -6.14 0.40
CA ASN A 69 -7.12 -6.75 -0.93
C ASN A 69 -5.67 -7.16 -1.22
N ILE A 70 -4.69 -6.36 -0.81
CA ILE A 70 -3.27 -6.72 -0.97
C ILE A 70 -2.91 -7.91 -0.09
N ALA A 71 -3.33 -7.92 1.18
CA ALA A 71 -3.05 -9.03 2.09
C ALA A 71 -3.64 -10.35 1.56
N HIS A 72 -4.89 -10.31 1.08
CA HIS A 72 -5.53 -11.48 0.47
C HIS A 72 -4.75 -11.99 -0.75
N ARG A 73 -4.28 -11.08 -1.63
CA ARG A 73 -3.46 -11.44 -2.79
C ARG A 73 -2.13 -12.06 -2.38
N GLU A 74 -1.42 -11.47 -1.42
CA GLU A 74 -0.13 -11.99 -0.93
C GLU A 74 -0.29 -13.41 -0.36
N VAL A 75 -1.35 -13.68 0.40
CA VAL A 75 -1.68 -15.02 0.92
C VAL A 75 -1.98 -16.01 -0.22
N THR A 76 -2.79 -15.59 -1.19
CA THR A 76 -3.17 -16.43 -2.33
C THR A 76 -1.96 -16.79 -3.20
N GLU A 77 -1.11 -15.81 -3.50
CA GLU A 77 0.12 -16.02 -4.27
C GLU A 77 1.11 -16.95 -3.55
N ALA A 78 1.22 -16.84 -2.23
CA ALA A 78 2.04 -17.74 -1.43
C ALA A 78 1.50 -19.18 -1.48
N ALA A 79 0.18 -19.36 -1.36
CA ALA A 79 -0.47 -20.67 -1.46
C ALA A 79 -0.26 -21.33 -2.83
N THR A 80 -0.41 -20.56 -3.93
CA THR A 80 -0.17 -21.06 -5.29
C THR A 80 1.27 -21.49 -5.50
N LYS A 81 2.25 -20.71 -5.03
CA LYS A 81 3.67 -21.05 -5.15
C LYS A 81 4.02 -22.35 -4.41
N ASN A 82 3.42 -22.57 -3.24
CA ASN A 82 3.66 -23.76 -2.43
C ASN A 82 2.96 -25.02 -3.00
N GLY A 83 1.81 -24.86 -3.64
CA GLY A 83 1.08 -25.96 -4.28
C GLY A 83 1.64 -26.38 -5.65
N ALA A 84 2.32 -25.47 -6.36
CA ALA A 84 2.99 -25.76 -7.64
C ALA A 84 4.37 -26.45 -7.48
N SER A 85 4.84 -26.63 -6.25
CA SER A 85 6.10 -27.30 -5.89
C SER A 85 5.93 -28.73 -5.35
N ALA A 86 4.73 -29.30 -5.46
CA ALA A 86 4.40 -30.69 -5.11
C ALA A 86 4.04 -31.49 -6.37
#